data_AF-L0CKM8-F1
#
_entry.id   AF-L0CKM8-F1
#
_cell.length_a   1.000
_cell.length_b   1.000
_cell.length_c   1.000
_cell.angle_alpha   90.00
_cell.angle_beta   90.00
_cell.angle_gamma   90.00
#
_symmetry.space_group_name_H-M   'P 1'
#
loop_
_entity.id
_entity.type
_entity.pdbx_description
1 polymer ?
#
loop_
_entity_poly.entity_id
_entity_poly.type
_entity_poly.pdbx_seq_one_letter_code
_entity_poly.pdbx_strand_id
1 'polypeptide(L)'
;VYLGVAVSTGSCIVRDASGALNDTITQAVGNCSDAACRLGFDFSSCKSAGDCNYGLHNDFQVMSLVSGFGPIISAGIFSATLSSALASLVSAPKVFQALCKDNIYPGLSMFAKGYGKNNEPLKGYILTFVIALAFILIAELNVIAPIISNFFLASYALINFSVFHASLANSP
;
A
#
# COMPACT_ATOMS: atom_id res chain seq x y z
N VAL A 1 -4.47 -15.31 -0.61
CA VAL A 1 -4.52 -14.38 -1.76
C VAL A 1 -3.16 -13.75 -2.02
N TYR A 2 -2.59 -12.95 -1.10
CA TYR A 2 -1.28 -12.29 -1.30
C TYR A 2 -0.16 -13.22 -1.78
N LEU A 3 0.07 -14.35 -1.11
CA LEU A 3 1.08 -15.33 -1.53
C LEU A 3 0.80 -15.88 -2.95
N GLY A 4 -0.46 -16.17 -3.25
CA GLY A 4 -0.86 -16.68 -4.57
C GLY A 4 -0.57 -15.67 -5.68
N VAL A 5 -0.88 -14.40 -5.46
CA VAL A 5 -0.58 -13.30 -6.41
C VAL A 5 0.93 -13.12 -6.57
N ALA A 6 1.70 -13.18 -5.49
CA ALA A 6 3.16 -13.04 -5.54
C ALA A 6 3.81 -14.19 -6.34
N VAL A 7 3.36 -15.42 -6.12
CA VAL A 7 3.88 -16.59 -6.85
C VAL A 7 3.47 -16.53 -8.32
N SER A 8 2.20 -16.23 -8.63
CA SER A 8 1.72 -16.20 -10.01
C SER A 8 2.36 -15.08 -10.84
N THR A 9 2.54 -13.89 -10.26
CA THR A 9 3.22 -12.77 -10.95
C THR A 9 4.71 -13.06 -11.13
N GLY A 10 5.38 -13.60 -10.11
CA GLY A 10 6.79 -13.99 -10.19
C GLY A 10 7.07 -15.12 -11.18
N SER A 11 6.11 -16.03 -11.40
CA SER A 11 6.27 -17.12 -12.37
C SER A 11 5.95 -16.74 -13.82
N CYS A 12 5.15 -15.69 -14.03
CA CYS A 12 4.60 -15.35 -15.35
C CYS A 12 5.17 -14.05 -15.95
N ILE A 13 5.88 -13.23 -15.17
CA ILE A 13 6.31 -11.89 -15.58
C ILE A 13 7.83 -11.77 -15.37
N VAL A 14 8.53 -11.29 -16.39
CA VAL A 14 9.97 -10.99 -16.30
C VAL A 14 10.23 -9.70 -15.54
N ARG A 15 11.42 -9.60 -14.93
CA ARG A 15 11.80 -8.44 -14.12
C ARG A 15 11.86 -7.14 -14.93
N ASP A 16 12.48 -7.19 -16.10
CA ASP A 16 12.73 -6.05 -16.99
C ASP A 16 12.27 -6.41 -18.41
N ALA A 17 11.57 -5.49 -19.08
CA ALA A 17 11.12 -5.65 -20.46
C ALA A 17 11.11 -4.31 -21.21
N SER A 18 11.55 -4.30 -22.47
CA SER A 18 11.59 -3.07 -23.28
C SER A 18 10.24 -2.71 -23.93
N GLY A 19 9.39 -3.71 -24.21
CA GLY A 19 8.15 -3.54 -24.96
C GLY A 19 8.31 -3.42 -26.48
N ALA A 20 9.54 -3.54 -27.01
CA ALA A 20 9.80 -3.51 -28.45
C ALA A 20 9.62 -4.90 -29.08
N LEU A 21 8.90 -4.98 -30.20
CA LEU A 21 8.75 -6.22 -30.97
C LEU A 21 10.02 -6.61 -31.74
N ASN A 22 10.96 -5.67 -31.88
CA ASN A 22 12.24 -5.86 -32.59
C ASN A 22 13.29 -6.57 -31.72
N ASP A 23 13.03 -6.80 -30.44
CA ASP A 23 13.92 -7.55 -29.52
C ASP A 23 13.81 -9.08 -29.73
N THR A 24 13.28 -9.49 -30.87
CA THR A 24 13.10 -10.90 -31.26
C THR A 24 14.40 -11.47 -31.79
N ILE A 25 14.92 -12.50 -31.12
CA ILE A 25 16.17 -13.14 -31.50
C ILE A 25 15.90 -14.07 -32.69
N THR A 26 16.45 -13.75 -33.87
CA THR A 26 16.33 -14.59 -35.08
C THR A 26 17.36 -15.73 -35.14
N GLN A 27 18.37 -15.74 -34.24
CA GLN A 27 19.36 -16.80 -34.16
C GLN A 27 19.71 -17.14 -32.70
N ALA A 28 19.64 -18.44 -32.37
CA ALA A 28 20.02 -19.02 -31.08
C ALA A 28 21.55 -18.98 -30.80
N VAL A 29 22.22 -17.86 -31.09
CA VAL A 29 23.69 -17.73 -31.05
C VAL A 29 24.13 -16.47 -30.28
N GLY A 30 23.40 -16.12 -29.22
CA GLY A 30 23.86 -15.17 -28.21
C GLY A 30 23.93 -15.86 -26.86
N ASN A 31 25.02 -15.65 -26.10
CA ASN A 31 25.15 -16.07 -24.70
C ASN A 31 24.14 -15.32 -23.82
N CYS A 32 22.85 -15.63 -23.93
CA CYS A 32 21.84 -15.06 -23.08
C CYS A 32 21.27 -16.12 -22.13
N SER A 33 21.40 -15.82 -20.84
CA SER A 33 21.08 -16.72 -19.74
C SER A 33 19.72 -16.42 -19.08
N ASP A 34 18.97 -15.47 -19.62
CA ASP A 34 17.69 -15.03 -19.05
C ASP A 34 16.51 -15.91 -19.52
N ALA A 35 15.45 -15.97 -18.71
CA ALA A 35 14.28 -16.79 -19.00
C ALA A 35 13.54 -16.32 -20.28
N ALA A 36 13.60 -15.03 -20.59
CA ALA A 36 13.03 -14.44 -21.80
C ALA A 36 13.64 -15.00 -23.10
N CYS A 37 14.92 -15.39 -23.07
CA CYS A 37 15.60 -15.94 -24.23
C CYS A 37 15.06 -17.29 -24.67
N ARG A 38 14.56 -18.11 -23.73
CA ARG A 38 13.90 -19.39 -24.06
C ARG A 38 12.61 -19.18 -24.85
N LEU A 39 12.03 -17.97 -24.77
CA LEU A 39 10.84 -17.55 -25.50
C LEU A 39 11.18 -16.70 -26.74
N GLY A 40 12.46 -16.56 -27.09
CA GLY A 40 12.92 -15.84 -28.29
C GLY A 40 13.05 -14.32 -28.12
N PHE A 41 13.09 -13.80 -26.90
CA PHE A 41 13.26 -12.37 -26.62
C PHE A 41 14.57 -12.09 -25.87
N ASP A 42 15.30 -11.04 -26.27
CA ASP A 42 16.50 -10.56 -25.57
C ASP A 42 16.32 -9.12 -25.05
N PHE A 43 16.24 -8.96 -23.73
CA PHE A 43 16.12 -7.67 -23.06
C PHE A 43 17.45 -7.13 -22.50
N SER A 44 18.59 -7.74 -22.87
CA SER A 44 19.92 -7.35 -22.36
C SER A 44 20.32 -5.91 -22.73
N SER A 45 19.94 -5.45 -23.92
CA SER A 45 20.16 -4.06 -24.38
C SER A 45 19.46 -3.04 -23.48
N CYS A 46 18.20 -3.30 -23.16
CA CYS A 46 17.37 -2.46 -22.30
C CYS A 46 17.92 -2.40 -20.87
N LYS A 47 18.32 -3.56 -20.33
CA LYS A 47 18.91 -3.68 -18.99
C LYS A 47 20.25 -2.94 -18.87
N SER A 48 21.06 -2.97 -19.92
CA SER A 48 22.37 -2.31 -19.94
C SER A 48 22.24 -0.78 -20.08
N ALA A 49 21.22 -0.32 -20.82
CA ALA A 49 20.90 1.10 -20.96
C ALA A 49 20.15 1.68 -19.74
N GLY A 50 19.47 0.83 -18.96
CA GLY A 50 18.65 1.25 -17.82
C GLY A 50 17.33 1.91 -18.21
N ASP A 51 16.88 1.76 -19.46
CA ASP A 51 15.70 2.43 -20.03
C ASP A 51 14.56 1.42 -20.30
N CYS A 52 14.29 0.55 -19.33
CA CYS A 52 13.20 -0.42 -19.45
C CYS A 52 11.89 0.17 -18.97
N ASN A 53 10.93 0.32 -19.89
CA ASN A 53 9.62 0.87 -19.60
C ASN A 53 8.65 -0.14 -19.00
N TYR A 54 8.89 -1.44 -19.20
CA TYR A 54 8.01 -2.52 -18.74
C TYR A 54 8.76 -3.53 -17.87
N GLY A 55 8.00 -4.48 -17.33
CA GLY A 55 8.49 -5.51 -16.42
C GLY A 55 8.11 -5.21 -14.97
N LEU A 56 8.30 -6.21 -14.12
CA LEU A 56 7.89 -6.15 -12.72
C LEU A 56 8.56 -5.02 -11.93
N HIS A 57 9.76 -4.59 -12.34
CA HIS A 57 10.52 -3.57 -11.63
C HIS A 57 10.15 -2.13 -12.04
N ASN A 58 9.86 -1.91 -13.32
CA ASN A 58 9.73 -0.57 -13.89
C ASN A 58 8.28 -0.13 -14.07
N ASP A 59 7.34 -1.06 -14.27
CA ASP A 59 5.92 -0.76 -14.45
C ASP A 59 5.06 -1.23 -13.27
N PHE A 60 4.52 -0.27 -12.51
CA PHE A 60 3.59 -0.54 -11.42
C PHE A 60 2.20 -1.01 -11.90
N GLN A 61 1.87 -0.86 -13.18
CA GLN A 61 0.60 -1.28 -13.77
C GLN A 61 0.67 -2.64 -14.47
N VAL A 62 1.74 -3.42 -14.25
CA VAL A 62 1.93 -4.73 -14.89
C VAL A 62 0.79 -5.73 -14.60
N MET A 63 0.12 -5.59 -13.45
CA MET A 63 -1.05 -6.40 -13.12
C MET A 63 -2.25 -6.12 -14.04
N SER A 64 -2.37 -4.89 -14.55
CA SER A 64 -3.37 -4.51 -15.54
C SER A 64 -3.02 -5.07 -16.92
N LEU A 65 -1.73 -5.10 -17.27
CA LEU A 65 -1.23 -5.66 -18.53
C LEU A 65 -1.48 -7.17 -18.66
N VAL A 66 -1.36 -7.92 -17.57
CA VAL A 66 -1.58 -9.38 -17.55
C VAL A 66 -3.06 -9.76 -17.44
N SER A 67 -3.94 -8.80 -17.07
CA SER A 67 -5.38 -9.03 -16.97
C SER A 67 -6.01 -9.25 -18.34
N GLY A 68 -7.01 -10.14 -18.41
CA GLY A 68 -7.83 -10.30 -19.62
C GLY A 68 -8.61 -9.04 -20.00
N PHE A 69 -8.90 -8.16 -19.02
CA PHE A 69 -9.52 -6.85 -19.27
C PHE A 69 -9.00 -5.80 -18.28
N GLY A 70 -8.07 -4.97 -18.74
CA GLY A 70 -7.38 -3.96 -17.93
C GLY A 70 -8.30 -2.99 -17.15
N PRO A 71 -9.39 -2.45 -17.74
CA PRO A 71 -10.26 -1.50 -17.03
C PRO A 71 -10.93 -2.06 -15.77
N ILE A 72 -11.17 -3.38 -15.69
CA ILE A 72 -11.71 -4.01 -14.48
C ILE A 72 -10.70 -3.94 -13.32
N ILE A 73 -9.41 -4.08 -13.60
CA ILE A 73 -8.35 -3.95 -12.57
C ILE A 73 -8.32 -2.52 -12.04
N SER A 74 -8.34 -1.53 -12.92
CA SER A 74 -8.39 -0.12 -12.52
C SER A 74 -9.63 0.19 -11.66
N ALA A 75 -10.81 -0.31 -12.03
CA ALA A 75 -12.03 -0.17 -11.24
C ALA A 75 -11.90 -0.85 -9.85
N GLY A 76 -11.27 -2.02 -9.79
CA GLY A 76 -10.97 -2.71 -8.54
C GLY A 76 -10.02 -1.93 -7.63
N ILE A 77 -8.98 -1.30 -8.20
CA ILE A 77 -8.05 -0.44 -7.46
C ILE A 77 -8.81 0.74 -6.84
N PHE A 78 -9.65 1.44 -7.61
CA PHE A 78 -10.47 2.53 -7.07
C PHE A 78 -11.40 2.06 -5.95
N SER A 79 -12.05 0.92 -6.11
CA SER A 79 -12.93 0.35 -5.08
C SER A 79 -12.15 0.04 -3.79
N ALA A 80 -11.01 -0.63 -3.90
CA ALA A 80 -10.19 -1.02 -2.75
C ALA A 80 -9.59 0.19 -2.01
N THR A 81 -9.06 1.17 -2.74
CA THR A 81 -8.43 2.36 -2.15
C THR A 81 -9.47 3.27 -1.50
N LEU A 82 -10.59 3.56 -2.18
CA LEU A 82 -11.65 4.41 -1.64
C LEU A 82 -12.32 3.78 -0.42
N SER A 83 -12.62 2.48 -0.46
CA SER A 83 -13.23 1.77 0.67
C SER A 83 -12.32 1.81 1.90
N SER A 84 -11.03 1.50 1.74
CA SER A 84 -10.05 1.51 2.84
C SER A 84 -9.82 2.92 3.39
N ALA A 85 -9.77 3.93 2.52
CA ALA A 85 -9.62 5.33 2.91
C ALA A 85 -10.85 5.83 3.70
N LEU A 86 -12.06 5.55 3.23
CA LEU A 86 -13.30 5.92 3.91
C LEU A 86 -13.43 5.24 5.28
N ALA A 87 -13.12 3.94 5.36
CA ALA A 87 -13.12 3.21 6.62
C ALA A 87 -12.15 3.84 7.64
N SER A 88 -10.95 4.22 7.19
CA SER A 88 -9.93 4.86 8.04
C SER A 88 -10.33 6.28 8.47
N LEU A 89 -10.96 7.04 7.56
CA LEU A 89 -11.43 8.40 7.82
C LEU A 89 -12.56 8.44 8.87
N VAL A 90 -13.40 7.40 8.92
CA VAL A 90 -14.48 7.28 9.92
C VAL A 90 -13.99 6.68 11.23
N SER A 91 -13.03 5.73 11.19
CA SER A 91 -12.56 5.06 12.41
C SER A 91 -11.65 5.93 13.28
N ALA A 92 -10.71 6.67 12.68
CA ALA A 92 -9.72 7.44 13.44
C ALA A 92 -10.35 8.54 14.35
N PRO A 93 -11.28 9.39 13.87
CA PRO A 93 -11.93 10.38 14.72
C PRO A 93 -12.76 9.76 15.85
N LYS A 94 -13.38 8.59 15.62
CA LYS A 94 -14.21 7.91 16.62
C LYS A 94 -13.36 7.32 17.75
N VAL A 95 -12.22 6.71 17.42
CA VAL A 95 -11.24 6.25 18.42
C VAL A 95 -10.68 7.44 19.21
N PHE A 96 -10.32 8.53 18.51
CA PHE A 96 -9.81 9.73 19.16
C PHE A 96 -10.85 10.39 20.08
N GLN A 97 -12.11 10.44 19.67
CA GLN A 97 -13.20 10.95 20.49
C GLN A 97 -13.42 10.10 21.75
N ALA A 98 -13.40 8.77 21.63
CA ALA A 98 -13.52 7.88 22.78
C ALA A 98 -12.39 8.13 23.78
N LEU A 99 -11.14 8.20 23.31
CA LEU A 99 -9.98 8.53 24.13
C LEU A 99 -10.12 9.89 24.83
N CYS A 100 -10.65 10.90 24.15
CA CYS A 100 -10.84 12.23 24.72
C CYS A 100 -11.98 12.26 25.76
N LYS A 101 -12.99 11.39 25.65
CA LYS A 101 -14.07 11.26 26.66
C LYS A 101 -13.56 10.68 27.97
N ASP A 102 -12.54 9.83 27.90
CA ASP A 102 -11.92 9.23 29.09
C ASP A 102 -11.06 10.23 29.89
N ASN A 103 -10.86 11.46 29.38
CA ASN A 103 -10.10 12.55 30.02
C ASN A 103 -8.70 12.15 30.52
N ILE A 104 -8.08 11.14 29.90
CA ILE A 104 -6.74 10.64 30.26
C ILE A 104 -5.67 11.72 30.03
N TYR A 105 -5.83 12.53 28.97
CA TYR A 105 -4.91 13.62 28.63
C TYR A 105 -5.53 15.00 28.91
N PRO A 106 -5.03 15.76 29.90
CA PRO A 106 -5.52 17.11 30.17
C PRO A 106 -5.18 18.04 29.00
N GLY A 107 -6.20 18.62 28.36
CA GLY A 107 -6.07 19.52 27.21
C GLY A 107 -6.73 19.02 25.91
N LEU A 108 -7.00 17.72 25.79
CA LEU A 108 -7.68 17.15 24.61
C LEU A 108 -9.21 17.05 24.76
N SER A 109 -9.77 17.46 25.90
CA SER A 109 -11.21 17.41 26.20
C SER A 109 -12.07 18.21 25.21
N MET A 110 -11.50 19.18 24.48
CA MET A 110 -12.18 19.92 23.42
C MET A 110 -12.71 19.00 22.29
N PHE A 111 -12.00 17.89 22.02
CA PHE A 111 -12.35 16.94 20.95
C PHE A 111 -13.34 15.86 21.39
N ALA A 112 -13.62 15.76 22.70
CA ALA A 112 -14.60 14.81 23.24
C ALA A 112 -16.05 15.17 22.86
N LYS A 113 -16.32 16.45 22.56
CA LYS A 113 -17.66 16.96 22.23
C LYS A 113 -18.11 16.45 20.86
N GLY A 114 -19.07 15.53 20.86
CA GLY A 114 -19.80 15.13 19.66
C GLY A 114 -20.84 16.16 19.25
N TYR A 115 -21.16 16.20 17.95
CA TYR A 115 -22.15 17.09 17.37
C TYR A 115 -23.27 16.28 16.68
N GLY A 116 -24.50 16.79 16.75
CA GLY A 116 -25.69 16.19 16.12
C GLY A 116 -26.26 14.97 16.84
N LYS A 117 -27.30 14.37 16.25
CA LYS A 117 -28.06 13.23 16.83
C LYS A 117 -27.20 11.98 17.05
N ASN A 118 -26.14 11.82 16.26
CA ASN A 118 -25.25 10.65 16.28
C ASN A 118 -23.93 10.89 17.06
N ASN A 119 -23.78 12.03 17.75
CA ASN A 119 -22.57 12.38 18.49
C ASN A 119 -21.27 12.35 17.66
N GLU A 120 -21.32 12.76 16.40
CA GLU A 120 -20.19 12.68 15.48
C GLU A 120 -19.09 13.70 15.85
N PRO A 121 -17.80 13.30 15.86
CA PRO A 121 -16.70 14.16 16.28
C PRO A 121 -16.24 15.09 15.14
N LEU A 122 -17.01 16.15 14.85
CA LEU A 122 -16.72 17.08 13.76
C LEU A 122 -15.29 17.67 13.82
N LYS A 123 -14.85 18.07 15.03
CA LYS A 123 -13.47 18.56 15.24
C LYS A 123 -12.41 17.48 15.00
N GLY A 124 -12.74 16.22 15.31
CA GLY A 124 -11.88 15.07 15.02
C GLY A 124 -11.75 14.83 13.51
N TYR A 125 -12.85 14.90 12.76
CA TYR A 125 -12.79 14.82 11.29
C TYR A 125 -11.94 15.92 10.67
N ILE A 126 -12.06 17.17 11.14
CA ILE A 126 -11.24 18.29 10.65
C ILE A 126 -9.76 18.04 10.94
N LEU A 127 -9.42 17.57 12.14
CA LEU A 127 -8.04 17.24 12.51
C LEU A 127 -7.46 16.15 11.59
N THR A 128 -8.19 15.04 11.43
CA THR A 128 -7.78 13.94 10.57
C THR A 128 -7.64 14.39 9.12
N PHE A 129 -8.54 15.26 8.64
CA PHE A 129 -8.47 15.82 7.29
C PHE A 129 -7.21 16.68 7.07
N VAL A 130 -6.88 17.57 8.01
CA VAL A 130 -5.68 18.42 7.91
C VAL A 130 -4.40 17.56 7.92
N ILE A 131 -4.34 16.55 8.80
CA ILE A 131 -3.19 15.64 8.86
C ILE A 131 -3.09 14.84 7.55
N ALA A 132 -4.19 14.27 7.07
CA ALA A 132 -4.21 13.53 5.81
C ALA A 132 -3.77 14.41 4.62
N LEU A 133 -4.24 15.65 4.56
CA LEU A 133 -3.88 16.61 3.51
C LEU A 133 -2.38 16.92 3.56
N ALA A 134 -1.80 17.10 4.74
CA ALA A 134 -0.35 17.32 4.89
C ALA A 134 0.48 16.15 4.33
N PHE A 135 0.06 14.90 4.54
CA PHE A 135 0.73 13.73 3.96
C PHE A 135 0.49 13.57 2.45
N ILE A 136 -0.69 13.94 1.95
CA ILE A 136 -1.00 13.89 0.50
C ILE A 136 -0.09 14.85 -0.30
N LEU A 137 0.28 16.01 0.28
CA LEU A 137 1.15 16.98 -0.38
C LEU A 137 2.57 16.47 -0.69
N ILE A 138 3.02 15.40 -0.03
CA ILE A 138 4.32 14.76 -0.32
C ILE A 138 4.31 14.08 -1.69
N ALA A 139 3.14 13.63 -2.16
CA ALA A 139 2.91 13.00 -3.47
C ALA A 139 3.79 11.77 -3.79
N GLU A 140 4.45 11.15 -2.80
CA GLU A 140 5.32 9.99 -3.00
C GLU A 140 4.96 8.84 -2.05
N LEU A 141 4.33 7.80 -2.60
CA LEU A 141 3.82 6.66 -1.81
C LEU A 141 4.94 5.88 -1.12
N ASN A 142 6.10 5.76 -1.76
CA ASN A 142 7.26 5.02 -1.23
C ASN A 142 7.85 5.65 0.04
N VAL A 143 7.65 6.95 0.25
CA VAL A 143 8.06 7.65 1.47
C VAL A 143 6.98 7.56 2.55
N ILE A 144 5.71 7.57 2.16
CA ILE A 144 4.57 7.50 3.10
C ILE A 144 4.40 6.09 3.68
N ALA A 145 4.61 5.04 2.88
CA ALA A 145 4.37 3.66 3.30
C ALA A 145 5.20 3.23 4.54
N PRO A 146 6.52 3.51 4.63
CA PRO A 146 7.30 3.22 5.82
C PRO A 146 6.79 3.92 7.09
N ILE A 147 6.30 5.16 6.96
CA ILE A 147 5.75 5.93 8.09
C ILE A 147 4.50 5.22 8.64
N ILE A 148 3.59 4.83 7.75
CA ILE A 148 2.39 4.08 8.12
C ILE A 148 2.78 2.75 8.78
N SER A 149 3.69 1.99 8.16
CA SER A 149 4.16 0.71 8.72
C SER A 149 4.73 0.88 10.13
N ASN A 150 5.51 1.93 10.38
CA ASN A 150 6.09 2.20 11.69
C ASN A 150 5.01 2.46 12.77
N PHE A 151 4.01 3.30 12.48
CA PHE A 151 2.93 3.57 13.43
C PHE A 151 2.05 2.34 13.71
N PHE A 152 1.76 1.53 12.69
CA PHE A 152 1.01 0.28 12.87
C PHE A 152 1.84 -0.75 13.67
N LEU A 153 3.12 -0.92 13.36
CA LEU A 153 4.01 -1.82 14.11
C LEU A 153 4.15 -1.40 15.58
N ALA A 154 4.33 -0.10 15.84
CA ALA A 154 4.38 0.43 17.21
C ALA A 154 3.06 0.15 17.96
N SER A 155 1.91 0.37 17.32
CA SER A 155 0.59 0.09 17.92
C SER A 155 0.42 -1.40 18.21
N TYR A 156 0.78 -2.28 17.26
CA TYR A 156 0.73 -3.73 17.49
C TYR A 156 1.69 -4.17 18.58
N ALA A 157 2.90 -3.61 18.65
CA ALA A 157 3.85 -3.90 19.72
C ALA A 157 3.29 -3.47 21.08
N LEU A 158 2.71 -2.27 21.19
CA LEU A 158 2.09 -1.78 22.41
C LEU A 158 0.91 -2.65 22.87
N ILE A 159 0.05 -3.08 21.94
CA ILE A 159 -1.08 -3.97 22.28
C ILE A 159 -0.58 -5.32 22.78
N ASN A 160 0.33 -5.96 22.04
CA ASN A 160 0.87 -7.27 22.43
C ASN A 160 1.63 -7.19 23.76
N PHE A 161 2.43 -6.14 23.95
CA PHE A 161 3.14 -5.91 25.20
C PHE A 161 2.19 -5.65 26.37
N SER A 162 1.12 -4.87 26.17
CA SER A 162 0.12 -4.61 27.21
C SER A 162 -0.58 -5.90 27.66
N VAL A 163 -0.95 -6.77 26.71
CA VAL A 163 -1.57 -8.07 27.02
C VAL A 163 -0.56 -9.01 27.70
N PHE A 164 0.69 -9.05 27.22
CA PHE A 164 1.75 -9.82 27.87
C PHE A 164 1.98 -9.36 29.32
N HIS A 165 2.07 -8.05 29.55
CA HIS A 165 2.25 -7.48 30.88
C HIS A 165 1.05 -7.75 31.79
N ALA A 166 -0.18 -7.58 31.32
CA ALA A 166 -1.39 -7.90 32.07
C ALA A 166 -1.45 -9.38 32.46
N SER A 167 -1.09 -10.28 31.53
CA SER A 167 -1.03 -11.71 31.79
C SER A 167 0.06 -12.08 32.79
N LEU A 168 1.23 -11.44 32.73
CA LEU A 168 2.32 -11.66 33.70
C LEU A 168 1.94 -11.15 35.10
N ALA A 169 1.26 -10.02 35.17
CA ALA A 169 0.82 -9.40 36.41
C ALA A 169 -0.46 -10.04 37.00
N ASN A 170 -1.04 -11.05 36.35
CA ASN A 170 -2.36 -11.63 36.69
C ASN A 170 -3.42 -10.54 36.94
N SER A 171 -3.43 -9.52 36.09
CA SER A 171 -4.38 -8.40 36.19
C SER A 171 -5.79 -8.86 35.83
N PRO A 172 -6.83 -8.35 36.52
CA PRO A 172 -8.23 -8.72 36.27
C PRO A 172 -8.75 -8.27 34.91
#